data_AF-C3KD47-F1
#
_entry.id   AF-C3KD47-F1
#
_cell.length_a   1.000
_cell.length_b   1.000
_cell.length_c   1.000
_cell.angle_alpha   90.00
_cell.angle_beta   90.00
_cell.angle_gamma   90.00
#
_symmetry.space_group_name_H-M   'P 1'
#
loop_
_entity.id
_entity.type
_entity.pdbx_description
1 polymer ?
#
loop_
_entity_poly.entity_id
_entity_poly.type
_entity_poly.pdbx_seq_one_letter_code
_entity_poly.pdbx_strand_id
1 'polypeptide(L)'
;MKNVEYYESLPDFMTKEELETAFTELLDEFEPEKNGSAVLIKSLVQLSERQWHTYSLLDDSLRERIEHCLLCLWSGHDLEQAEEVISIMASLGLEAINTFLASRSPKDVSPEVFNEISLALSELGSSVSDPYIGMR
;
A
#
# COMPACT_ATOMS: atom_id res chain seq x y z
N MET A 1 -8.27 7.50 -14.76
CA MET A 1 -8.02 6.34 -13.88
C MET A 1 -8.97 5.23 -14.25
N LYS A 2 -8.42 4.05 -14.56
CA LYS A 2 -9.16 2.79 -14.63
C LYS A 2 -9.86 2.53 -13.28
N ASN A 3 -10.99 1.82 -13.29
CA ASN A 3 -11.73 1.51 -12.07
C ASN A 3 -11.11 0.30 -11.34
N VAL A 4 -11.59 0.01 -10.13
CA VAL A 4 -11.10 -1.14 -9.33
C VAL A 4 -11.29 -2.45 -10.08
N GLU A 5 -12.43 -2.64 -10.76
CA GLU A 5 -12.77 -3.85 -11.54
C GLU A 5 -11.71 -4.19 -12.61
N TYR A 6 -11.10 -3.16 -13.23
CA TYR A 6 -9.99 -3.38 -14.16
C TYR A 6 -8.81 -4.05 -13.45
N TYR A 7 -8.39 -3.54 -12.29
CA TYR A 7 -7.25 -4.07 -11.55
C TYR A 7 -7.55 -5.45 -10.95
N GLU A 8 -8.78 -5.69 -10.51
CA GLU A 8 -9.25 -7.02 -10.08
C GLU A 8 -9.16 -8.05 -11.21
N SER A 9 -9.40 -7.64 -12.46
CA SER A 9 -9.38 -8.53 -13.63
C SER A 9 -7.99 -8.86 -14.17
N LEU A 10 -6.93 -8.22 -13.65
CA LEU A 10 -5.55 -8.50 -14.08
C LEU A 10 -5.14 -9.93 -13.69
N PRO A 11 -4.24 -10.58 -14.45
CA PRO A 11 -3.71 -11.89 -14.08
C PRO A 11 -3.05 -11.89 -12.70
N ASP A 12 -3.13 -13.02 -11.98
CA ASP A 12 -2.48 -13.19 -10.67
C ASP A 12 -0.94 -13.09 -10.76
N PHE A 13 -0.39 -13.57 -11.88
CA PHE A 13 1.04 -13.52 -12.16
C PHE A 13 1.32 -12.48 -13.24
N MET A 14 2.11 -11.47 -12.89
CA MET A 14 2.59 -10.43 -13.77
C MET A 14 4.10 -10.29 -13.59
N THR A 15 4.81 -9.85 -14.63
CA THR A 15 6.23 -9.52 -14.48
C THR A 15 6.40 -8.23 -13.67
N LYS A 16 7.61 -8.02 -13.14
CA LYS A 16 7.95 -6.79 -12.44
C LYS A 16 7.70 -5.56 -13.34
N GLU A 17 8.09 -5.63 -14.61
CA GLU A 17 7.96 -4.52 -15.56
C GLU A 17 6.50 -4.20 -15.89
N GLU A 18 5.65 -5.21 -15.98
CA GLU A 18 4.20 -5.05 -16.16
C GLU A 18 3.58 -4.35 -14.94
N LEU A 19 3.99 -4.72 -13.74
CA LEU A 19 3.51 -4.12 -12.50
C LEU A 19 4.01 -2.68 -12.32
N GLU A 20 5.29 -2.40 -12.57
CA GLU A 20 5.83 -1.04 -12.53
C GLU A 20 5.09 -0.10 -13.50
N THR A 21 4.75 -0.61 -14.69
CA THR A 21 3.92 0.11 -15.65
C THR A 21 2.51 0.37 -15.09
N ALA A 22 1.85 -0.67 -14.55
CA ALA A 22 0.50 -0.55 -14.02
C ALA A 22 0.40 0.40 -12.82
N PHE A 23 1.36 0.37 -11.90
CA PHE A 23 1.46 1.30 -10.78
C PHE A 23 1.69 2.73 -11.28
N THR A 24 2.60 2.93 -12.23
CA THR A 24 2.89 4.25 -12.80
C THR A 24 1.65 4.85 -13.46
N GLU A 25 0.96 4.08 -14.31
CA GLU A 25 -0.28 4.53 -14.97
C GLU A 25 -1.37 4.86 -13.95
N LEU A 26 -1.54 4.04 -12.90
CA LEU A 26 -2.50 4.29 -11.83
C LEU A 26 -2.22 5.64 -11.14
N LEU A 27 -0.96 5.89 -10.78
CA LEU A 27 -0.55 7.11 -10.08
C LEU A 27 -0.56 8.35 -10.98
N ASP A 28 -0.27 8.21 -12.27
CA ASP A 28 -0.32 9.30 -13.25
C ASP A 28 -1.75 9.76 -13.54
N GLU A 29 -2.70 8.81 -13.54
CA GLU A 29 -4.11 9.09 -13.80
C GLU A 29 -4.92 9.48 -12.56
N PHE A 30 -4.32 9.41 -11.36
CA PHE A 30 -4.99 9.70 -10.12
C PHE A 30 -5.16 11.21 -9.90
N GLU A 31 -6.41 11.64 -9.84
CA GLU A 31 -6.77 12.98 -9.37
C GLU A 31 -7.73 12.86 -8.16
N PRO A 32 -7.35 13.31 -6.95
CA PRO A 32 -8.15 13.15 -5.74
C PRO A 32 -9.60 13.63 -5.88
N GLU A 33 -9.80 14.76 -6.57
CA GLU A 33 -11.11 15.39 -6.76
C GLU A 33 -12.02 14.62 -7.74
N LYS A 34 -11.44 13.84 -8.66
CA LYS A 34 -12.19 13.14 -9.71
C LYS A 34 -12.38 11.66 -9.44
N ASN A 35 -11.39 11.01 -8.84
CA ASN A 35 -11.31 9.56 -8.79
C ASN A 35 -11.63 8.98 -7.41
N GLY A 36 -11.54 9.79 -6.35
CA GLY A 36 -11.78 9.38 -4.98
C GLY A 36 -10.63 8.54 -4.40
N SER A 37 -10.32 8.78 -3.13
CA SER A 37 -9.22 8.10 -2.42
C SER A 37 -9.40 6.57 -2.38
N ALA A 38 -10.62 6.11 -2.13
CA ALA A 38 -10.93 4.68 -2.03
C ALA A 38 -10.62 3.90 -3.31
N VAL A 39 -10.87 4.49 -4.49
CA VAL A 39 -10.59 3.80 -5.77
C VAL A 39 -9.08 3.61 -5.95
N LEU A 40 -8.27 4.61 -5.60
CA LEU A 40 -6.82 4.49 -5.66
C LEU A 40 -6.31 3.42 -4.69
N ILE A 41 -6.73 3.47 -3.42
CA ILE A 41 -6.24 2.53 -2.40
C ILE A 41 -6.62 1.09 -2.77
N LYS A 42 -7.87 0.84 -3.17
CA LYS A 42 -8.30 -0.49 -3.62
C LYS A 42 -7.54 -0.98 -4.85
N SER A 43 -7.24 -0.09 -5.79
CA SER A 43 -6.43 -0.43 -6.97
C SER A 43 -4.97 -0.74 -6.58
N LEU A 44 -4.41 -0.03 -5.61
CA LEU A 44 -3.07 -0.31 -5.07
C LEU A 44 -3.02 -1.65 -4.33
N VAL A 45 -4.06 -2.04 -3.58
CA VAL A 45 -4.17 -3.37 -2.97
C VAL A 45 -4.05 -4.45 -4.05
N GLN A 46 -4.84 -4.34 -5.12
CA GLN A 46 -4.82 -5.31 -6.22
C GLN A 46 -3.43 -5.45 -6.86
N LEU A 47 -2.72 -4.35 -7.09
CA LEU A 47 -1.37 -4.41 -7.64
C LEU A 47 -0.34 -4.94 -6.62
N SER A 48 -0.51 -4.66 -5.33
CA SER A 48 0.38 -5.11 -4.26
C SER A 48 0.31 -6.62 -4.04
N GLU A 49 -0.89 -7.21 -4.13
CA GLU A 49 -1.09 -8.66 -4.10
C GLU A 49 -0.33 -9.35 -5.24
N ARG A 50 -0.31 -8.76 -6.43
CA ARG A 50 0.43 -9.29 -7.59
C ARG A 50 1.94 -9.07 -7.44
N GLN A 51 2.35 -7.92 -6.89
CA GLN A 51 3.76 -7.65 -6.60
C GLN A 51 4.35 -8.69 -5.64
N TRP A 52 3.56 -9.15 -4.68
CA TRP A 52 3.98 -10.21 -3.74
C TRP A 52 4.49 -11.48 -4.44
N HIS A 53 3.89 -11.83 -5.58
CA HIS A 53 4.26 -13.01 -6.36
C HIS A 53 5.55 -12.85 -7.19
N THR A 54 6.11 -11.64 -7.27
CA THR A 54 7.35 -11.40 -8.03
C THR A 54 8.61 -11.68 -7.21
N TYR A 55 8.51 -11.70 -5.88
CA TYR A 55 9.65 -11.75 -4.94
C TYR A 55 10.73 -10.68 -5.19
N SER A 56 10.34 -9.60 -5.86
CA SER A 56 11.21 -8.52 -6.31
C SER A 56 10.70 -7.20 -5.79
N LEU A 57 11.61 -6.28 -5.45
CA LEU A 57 11.22 -4.93 -5.05
C LEU A 57 10.86 -4.12 -6.28
N LEU A 58 9.85 -3.26 -6.14
CA LEU A 58 9.66 -2.12 -7.04
C LEU A 58 10.85 -1.17 -6.96
N ASP A 59 11.06 -0.40 -8.03
CA ASP A 59 11.94 0.76 -7.99
C ASP A 59 11.65 1.71 -6.80
N ASP A 60 12.70 2.29 -6.22
CA ASP A 60 12.63 3.15 -5.04
C ASP A 60 11.78 4.41 -5.28
N SER A 61 11.92 5.04 -6.44
CA SER A 61 11.15 6.25 -6.78
C SER A 61 9.66 5.95 -6.90
N LEU A 62 9.29 4.76 -7.39
CA LEU A 62 7.91 4.32 -7.44
C LEU A 62 7.35 4.05 -6.04
N ARG A 63 8.13 3.39 -5.17
CA ARG A 63 7.74 3.19 -3.76
C ARG A 63 7.52 4.51 -3.04
N GLU A 64 8.47 5.44 -3.12
CA GLU A 64 8.36 6.78 -2.53
C GLU A 64 7.10 7.51 -3.01
N ARG A 65 6.76 7.37 -4.30
CA ARG A 65 5.57 7.98 -4.88
C ARG A 65 4.27 7.38 -4.33
N ILE A 66 4.22 6.05 -4.15
CA ILE A 66 3.10 5.35 -3.50
C ILE A 66 2.97 5.81 -2.05
N GLU A 67 4.08 5.87 -1.31
CA GLU A 67 4.11 6.34 0.09
C GLU A 67 3.54 7.76 0.22
N HIS A 68 4.00 8.68 -0.62
CA HIS A 68 3.51 10.04 -0.63
C HIS A 68 1.99 10.09 -0.85
N CYS A 69 1.47 9.35 -1.83
CA CYS A 69 0.04 9.26 -2.07
C CYS A 69 -0.73 8.72 -0.86
N LEU A 70 -0.30 7.61 -0.26
CA LEU A 70 -0.99 7.01 0.89
C LEU A 70 -0.98 7.94 2.12
N LEU A 71 0.14 8.62 2.38
CA LEU A 71 0.25 9.59 3.47
C LEU A 71 -0.71 10.78 3.29
N CYS A 72 -0.88 11.27 2.05
CA CYS A 72 -1.82 12.35 1.76
C CYS A 72 -3.29 11.94 1.94
N LEU A 73 -3.61 10.65 1.79
CA LEU A 73 -4.98 10.14 1.86
C LEU A 73 -5.36 9.59 3.23
N TRP A 74 -4.39 9.42 4.12
CA TRP A 74 -4.58 8.84 5.44
C TRP A 74 -5.56 9.66 6.29
N SER A 75 -6.66 9.02 6.72
CA SER A 75 -7.66 9.65 7.58
C SER A 75 -7.47 9.34 9.07
N GLY A 76 -6.91 8.17 9.41
CA GLY A 76 -6.74 7.69 10.79
C GLY A 76 -8.02 7.25 11.50
N HIS A 77 -9.17 7.30 10.84
CA HIS A 77 -10.48 7.04 11.47
C HIS A 77 -11.34 6.06 10.65
N ASP A 78 -10.76 5.47 9.62
CA ASP A 78 -11.37 4.47 8.75
C ASP A 78 -10.55 3.17 8.89
N LEU A 79 -11.19 2.14 9.44
CA LEU A 79 -10.54 0.85 9.68
C LEU A 79 -10.22 0.12 8.38
N GLU A 80 -11.13 0.14 7.40
CA GLU A 80 -10.91 -0.50 6.10
C GLU A 80 -9.71 0.15 5.40
N GLN A 81 -9.66 1.49 5.41
CA GLN A 81 -8.50 2.21 4.88
C GLN A 81 -7.19 1.83 5.60
N ALA A 82 -7.23 1.66 6.92
CA ALA A 82 -6.06 1.30 7.71
C ALA A 82 -5.52 -0.09 7.34
N GLU A 83 -6.42 -1.08 7.27
CA GLU A 83 -6.09 -2.46 6.85
C GLU A 83 -5.50 -2.49 5.44
N GLU A 84 -6.10 -1.75 4.50
CA GLU A 84 -5.61 -1.66 3.11
C GLU A 84 -4.21 -1.02 3.04
N VAL A 85 -3.99 0.09 3.75
CA VAL A 85 -2.67 0.76 3.80
C VAL A 85 -1.61 -0.14 4.42
N ILE A 86 -1.94 -0.87 5.48
CA ILE A 86 -1.04 -1.84 6.13
C ILE A 86 -0.68 -2.97 5.16
N SER A 87 -1.67 -3.51 4.44
CA SER A 87 -1.45 -4.55 3.45
C SER A 87 -0.51 -4.09 2.34
N ILE A 88 -0.76 -2.91 1.75
CA ILE A 88 0.11 -2.31 0.72
C ILE A 88 1.53 -2.11 1.27
N MET A 89 1.65 -1.55 2.47
CA MET A 89 2.94 -1.32 3.12
C MET A 89 3.73 -2.62 3.29
N ALA A 90 3.09 -3.67 3.79
CA ALA A 90 3.71 -4.97 4.03
C ALA A 90 4.10 -5.66 2.72
N SER A 91 3.28 -5.56 1.67
CA SER A 91 3.55 -6.20 0.38
C SER A 91 4.64 -5.49 -0.43
N LEU A 92 4.77 -4.16 -0.32
CA LEU A 92 5.69 -3.35 -1.13
C LEU A 92 6.95 -2.91 -0.37
N GLY A 93 7.00 -3.12 0.93
CA GLY A 93 8.10 -2.71 1.80
C GLY A 93 8.23 -1.20 1.91
N LEU A 94 7.16 -0.55 2.34
CA LEU A 94 7.05 0.92 2.44
C LEU A 94 7.47 1.44 3.83
N GLU A 95 8.76 1.71 4.01
CA GLU A 95 9.32 2.11 5.31
C GLU A 95 8.83 3.47 5.82
N ALA A 96 8.51 4.42 4.95
CA ALA A 96 7.98 5.71 5.38
C ALA A 96 6.57 5.55 5.98
N ILE A 97 5.75 4.66 5.41
CA ILE A 97 4.44 4.31 5.96
C ILE A 97 4.61 3.58 7.29
N ASN A 98 5.52 2.60 7.37
CA ASN A 98 5.82 1.88 8.61
C ASN A 98 6.21 2.85 9.74
N THR A 99 7.13 3.77 9.45
CA THR A 99 7.57 4.80 10.39
C THR A 99 6.41 5.73 10.79
N PHE A 100 5.58 6.13 9.84
CA PHE A 100 4.43 6.98 10.09
C PHE A 100 3.41 6.30 11.01
N LEU A 101 3.04 5.04 10.73
CA LEU A 101 2.10 4.27 11.54
C LEU A 101 2.66 4.02 12.95
N ALA A 102 3.94 3.67 13.08
CA ALA A 102 4.61 3.49 14.37
C ALA A 102 4.66 4.78 15.21
N SER A 103 4.57 5.95 14.58
CA SER A 103 4.53 7.25 15.28
C SER A 103 3.14 7.62 15.82
N ARG A 104 2.07 6.91 15.44
CA ARG A 104 0.70 7.23 15.86
C ARG A 104 0.51 6.93 17.34
N SER A 105 -0.27 7.77 18.01
CA SER A 105 -0.74 7.54 19.37
C SER A 105 -2.25 7.26 19.40
N PRO A 106 -2.79 6.69 20.50
CA PRO A 106 -4.23 6.48 20.66
C PRO A 106 -5.09 7.75 20.58
N LYS A 107 -4.48 8.94 20.54
CA LYS A 107 -5.16 10.23 20.41
C LYS A 107 -5.25 10.72 18.96
N ASP A 108 -4.44 10.15 18.06
CA ASP A 108 -4.31 10.59 16.67
C ASP A 108 -5.24 9.83 15.71
N VAL A 109 -5.78 8.70 16.16
CA VAL A 109 -6.56 7.74 15.36
C VAL A 109 -7.71 7.16 16.19
N SER A 110 -8.68 6.52 15.54
CA SER A 110 -9.73 5.79 16.27
C SER A 110 -9.16 4.59 17.04
N PRO A 111 -9.84 4.10 18.11
CA PRO A 111 -9.39 2.95 18.87
C PRO A 111 -9.18 1.68 18.02
N GLU A 112 -10.06 1.44 17.04
CA GLU A 112 -10.01 0.30 16.14
C GLU A 112 -8.78 0.38 15.23
N VAL A 113 -8.55 1.55 14.62
CA VAL A 113 -7.37 1.82 13.78
C VAL A 113 -6.07 1.69 14.60
N PHE A 114 -6.05 2.21 15.83
CA PHE A 114 -4.88 2.09 16.69
C PHE A 114 -4.55 0.63 17.01
N ASN A 115 -5.58 -0.18 17.31
CA ASN A 115 -5.41 -1.59 17.59
C ASN A 115 -4.86 -2.34 16.37
N GLU A 116 -5.40 -2.06 15.19
CA GLU A 116 -4.96 -2.68 13.94
C GLU A 116 -3.50 -2.36 13.62
N ILE A 117 -3.11 -1.08 13.71
CA ILE A 117 -1.70 -0.66 13.56
C ILE A 117 -0.81 -1.40 14.57
N SER A 118 -1.23 -1.49 15.82
CA SER A 118 -0.44 -2.12 16.88
C SER A 118 -0.24 -3.62 16.63
N LEU A 119 -1.29 -4.32 16.16
CA LEU A 119 -1.22 -5.72 15.79
C LEU A 119 -0.26 -5.93 14.62
N ALA A 120 -0.47 -5.20 13.52
CA ALA A 120 0.37 -5.31 12.33
C ALA A 120 1.86 -5.05 12.62
N LEU A 121 2.18 -3.99 13.37
CA LEU A 121 3.58 -3.69 13.74
C LEU A 121 4.20 -4.77 14.63
N SER A 122 3.40 -5.45 15.47
CA SER A 122 3.90 -6.57 16.29
C SER A 122 4.22 -7.82 15.46
N GLU A 123 3.55 -8.00 14.32
CA GLU A 123 3.71 -9.15 13.43
C GLU A 123 4.85 -8.94 12.41
N LEU A 124 4.97 -7.73 11.85
CA LEU A 124 5.94 -7.40 10.80
C LEU A 124 7.39 -7.30 11.32
N GLY A 125 7.57 -7.14 12.63
CA GLY A 125 8.89 -7.03 13.25
C GLY A 125 9.56 -5.67 13.03
N SER A 126 10.89 -5.64 12.92
CA SER A 126 11.67 -4.41 13.00
C SER A 126 11.84 -3.64 11.67
N SER A 127 11.54 -4.25 10.52
CA SER A 127 11.68 -3.62 9.21
C SER A 127 10.76 -4.30 8.19
N VAL A 128 10.22 -3.51 7.29
CA VAL A 128 9.42 -3.95 6.14
C VAL A 128 10.16 -3.78 4.81
N SER A 129 11.35 -3.18 4.81
CA SER A 129 12.08 -2.74 3.62
C SER A 129 12.33 -3.80 2.53
N ASP A 130 12.48 -5.07 2.92
CA ASP A 130 12.49 -6.22 2.00
C ASP A 130 11.51 -7.31 2.47
N PRO A 131 10.25 -7.26 2.00
CA PRO A 131 9.23 -8.21 2.44
C PRO A 131 9.46 -9.63 1.92
N TYR A 132 10.42 -9.83 1.00
CA TYR A 132 10.69 -11.11 0.35
C TYR A 132 11.93 -11.81 0.91
N ILE A 133 12.59 -11.26 1.94
CA ILE A 133 13.87 -11.77 2.44
C ILE A 133 13.83 -13.24 2.86
N GLY A 134 12.69 -13.73 3.36
CA GLY A 134 12.50 -15.13 3.76
C GLY A 134 12.09 -16.08 2.63
N MET A 135 11.91 -15.56 1.41
CA MET A 135 11.40 -16.30 0.25
C MET A 135 12.45 -16.53 -0.85
N ARG A 136 13.60 -15.86 -0.73
CA ARG A 136 14.75 -16.01 -1.64
C ARG A 136 15.67 -17.15 -1.22
#